data_AF-A0A9D6YIY7-F1
#
_entry.id   AF-A0A9D6YIY7-F1
#
_cell.length_a   1.000
_cell.length_b   1.000
_cell.length_c   1.000
_cell.angle_alpha   90.00
_cell.angle_beta   90.00
_cell.angle_gamma   90.00
#
_symmetry.space_group_name_H-M   'P 1'
#
loop_
_entity.id
_entity.type
_entity.pdbx_description
1 polymer ?
#
loop_
_entity_poly.entity_id
_entity_poly.type
_entity_poly.pdbx_seq_one_letter_code
_entity_poly.pdbx_strand_id
1 'polypeptide(L)'
;MSASDRSLSARAARADLSRLGDLLAWVGVLGIGFLAYTLVRLWLGTSPLGLAARWLLIAWDKTGPTFLPLAALSLHLVLVAARLLVGPASRAKTLGPHLVLIETTSPALGFLGTLIGLASAMGGIDLAKGLETAVVTLTAGTGQAIYSSIYGVVQALAAYALRFAFHLDGESAP
;
A
#
# COMPACT_ATOMS: atom_id res chain seq x y z
N MET A 1 -69.17 27.69 12.55
CA MET A 1 -67.81 27.23 12.90
C MET A 1 -67.36 27.89 14.19
N SER A 2 -67.30 27.11 15.27
CA SER A 2 -66.95 27.55 16.63
C SER A 2 -65.48 28.00 16.71
N ALA A 3 -65.17 28.94 17.61
CA ALA A 3 -63.78 29.36 17.88
C ALA A 3 -62.91 28.19 18.40
N SER A 4 -63.52 27.17 19.01
CA SER A 4 -62.84 25.95 19.49
C SER A 4 -62.24 25.14 18.33
N ASP A 5 -62.97 24.97 17.23
CA ASP A 5 -62.56 24.15 16.07
C ASP A 5 -61.41 24.82 15.29
N ARG A 6 -61.41 26.15 15.24
CA ARG A 6 -60.29 26.94 14.68
C ARG A 6 -59.02 26.81 15.52
N SER A 7 -59.16 26.67 16.84
CA SER A 7 -58.00 26.49 17.74
C SER A 7 -57.41 25.07 17.72
N LEU A 8 -58.21 24.06 17.41
CA LEU A 8 -57.79 22.66 17.27
C LEU A 8 -57.10 22.43 15.92
N SER A 9 -57.69 22.92 14.83
CA SER A 9 -57.08 22.86 13.49
C SER A 9 -55.75 23.63 13.41
N ALA A 10 -55.66 24.81 14.05
CA ALA A 10 -54.41 25.57 14.12
C ALA A 10 -53.32 24.87 14.95
N ARG A 11 -53.70 24.11 15.98
CA ARG A 11 -52.75 23.31 16.79
C ARG A 11 -52.26 22.07 16.04
N ALA A 12 -53.16 21.39 15.33
CA ALA A 12 -52.80 20.25 14.47
C ALA A 12 -51.84 20.68 13.34
N ALA A 13 -52.14 21.80 12.67
CA ALA A 13 -51.28 22.33 11.61
C ALA A 13 -49.88 22.73 12.09
N ARG A 14 -49.76 23.27 13.33
CA ARG A 14 -48.45 23.58 13.93
C ARG A 14 -47.65 22.32 14.29
N ALA A 15 -48.31 21.27 14.77
CA ALA A 15 -47.67 20.00 15.11
C ALA A 15 -47.15 19.24 13.87
N ASP A 16 -47.87 19.33 12.75
CA ASP A 16 -47.39 18.79 11.47
C ASP A 16 -46.23 19.61 10.89
N LEU A 17 -46.26 20.94 11.03
CA LEU A 17 -45.15 21.79 10.60
C LEU A 17 -43.86 21.51 11.38
N SER A 18 -43.95 21.28 12.70
CA SER A 18 -42.78 20.95 13.52
C SER A 18 -42.20 19.58 13.18
N ARG A 19 -43.06 18.58 12.90
CA ARG A 19 -42.61 17.25 12.45
C ARG A 19 -41.92 17.28 11.10
N LEU A 20 -42.41 18.10 10.17
CA LEU A 20 -41.75 18.35 8.89
C LEU A 20 -40.40 19.03 9.07
N GLY A 21 -40.30 20.00 9.98
CA GLY A 21 -39.04 20.66 10.36
C GLY A 21 -38.00 19.67 10.92
N ASP A 22 -38.42 18.81 11.85
CA ASP A 22 -37.53 17.79 12.44
C ASP A 22 -37.07 16.76 11.40
N LEU A 23 -37.98 16.29 10.53
CA LEU A 23 -37.61 15.37 9.44
C LEU A 23 -36.61 15.99 8.47
N LEU A 24 -36.81 17.25 8.08
CA LEU A 24 -35.88 17.98 7.22
C LEU A 24 -34.51 18.18 7.90
N ALA A 25 -34.48 18.42 9.22
CA ALA A 25 -33.24 18.51 9.98
C ALA A 25 -32.49 17.17 10.00
N TRP A 26 -33.19 16.05 10.23
CA TRP A 26 -32.57 14.71 10.19
C TRP A 26 -32.06 14.32 8.81
N VAL A 27 -32.80 14.65 7.74
CA VAL A 27 -32.33 14.47 6.35
C VAL A 27 -31.10 15.32 6.09
N GLY A 28 -31.05 16.54 6.60
CA GLY A 28 -29.87 17.42 6.52
C GLY A 28 -28.66 16.82 7.23
N VAL A 29 -28.81 16.33 8.46
CA VAL A 29 -27.73 15.68 9.24
C VAL A 29 -27.21 14.43 8.53
N LEU A 30 -28.10 13.57 8.04
CA LEU A 30 -27.72 12.37 7.29
C LEU A 30 -27.03 12.71 5.96
N GLY A 31 -27.52 13.73 5.25
CA GLY A 31 -26.92 14.23 4.01
C GLY A 31 -25.52 14.80 4.22
N ILE A 32 -25.32 15.60 5.27
CA ILE A 32 -24.00 16.14 5.63
C ILE A 32 -23.06 15.01 6.07
N GLY A 33 -23.53 14.05 6.85
CA GLY A 33 -22.74 12.89 7.26
C GLY A 33 -22.32 12.03 6.07
N PHE A 34 -23.22 11.78 5.11
CA PHE A 34 -22.92 11.05 3.88
C PHE A 34 -21.95 11.83 2.97
N LEU A 35 -22.09 13.15 2.87
CA LEU A 35 -21.20 14.02 2.12
C LEU A 35 -19.80 14.06 2.74
N ALA A 36 -19.71 14.17 4.07
CA ALA A 36 -18.45 14.12 4.80
C ALA A 36 -17.77 12.75 4.64
N TYR A 37 -18.53 11.66 4.75
CA TYR A 37 -18.03 10.31 4.51
C TYR A 37 -17.49 10.12 3.08
N THR A 38 -18.22 10.59 2.07
CA THR A 38 -17.80 10.49 0.67
C THR A 38 -16.58 11.37 0.39
N LEU A 39 -16.51 12.59 0.93
CA LEU A 39 -15.35 13.47 0.83
C LEU A 39 -14.12 12.89 1.52
N VAL A 40 -14.26 12.31 2.71
CA VAL A 40 -13.15 11.64 3.41
C VAL A 40 -12.69 10.40 2.64
N ARG A 41 -13.62 9.61 2.10
CA ARG A 41 -13.29 8.43 1.29
C ARG A 41 -12.63 8.81 -0.04
N LEU A 42 -13.08 9.90 -0.67
CA LEU A 42 -12.44 10.48 -1.85
C LEU A 42 -11.05 11.00 -1.50
N TRP A 43 -10.91 11.76 -0.42
CA TRP A 43 -9.63 12.31 0.01
C TRP A 43 -8.64 11.20 0.36
N LEU A 44 -9.05 10.15 1.07
CA LEU A 44 -8.23 8.96 1.28
C LEU A 44 -7.94 8.23 -0.04
N GLY A 45 -8.92 8.11 -0.94
CA GLY A 45 -8.75 7.45 -2.23
C GLY A 45 -7.84 8.18 -3.22
N THR A 46 -7.74 9.51 -3.14
CA THR A 46 -6.94 10.36 -4.04
C THR A 46 -5.71 10.96 -3.38
N SER A 47 -5.61 10.90 -2.05
CA SER A 47 -4.42 11.37 -1.34
C SER A 47 -3.22 10.50 -1.72
N PRO A 48 -2.02 11.10 -1.82
CA PRO A 48 -0.79 10.36 -2.04
C PRO A 48 -0.57 9.29 -0.96
N LEU A 49 -1.04 9.53 0.27
CA LEU A 49 -0.99 8.56 1.38
C LEU A 49 -1.88 7.35 1.15
N GLY A 50 -3.14 7.53 0.73
CA GLY A 50 -4.02 6.39 0.48
C GLY A 50 -3.75 5.67 -0.83
N LEU A 51 -3.22 6.36 -1.84
CA LEU A 51 -2.63 5.72 -3.03
C LEU A 51 -1.39 4.90 -2.64
N ALA A 52 -0.46 5.45 -1.85
CA ALA A 52 0.69 4.72 -1.36
C ALA A 52 0.28 3.50 -0.52
N ALA A 53 -0.71 3.63 0.35
CA ALA A 53 -1.24 2.51 1.14
C ALA A 53 -1.88 1.43 0.25
N ARG A 54 -2.65 1.79 -0.79
CA ARG A 54 -3.17 0.82 -1.77
C ARG A 54 -2.05 0.11 -2.51
N TRP A 55 -1.03 0.84 -2.97
CA TRP A 55 0.12 0.24 -3.63
C TRP A 55 0.91 -0.68 -2.69
N LEU A 56 1.04 -0.32 -1.41
CA LEU A 56 1.66 -1.15 -0.39
C LEU A 56 0.88 -2.45 -0.16
N LEU A 57 -0.45 -2.37 -0.08
CA LEU A 57 -1.31 -3.54 0.07
C LEU A 57 -1.25 -4.45 -1.16
N ILE A 58 -1.29 -3.88 -2.37
CA ILE A 58 -1.11 -4.63 -3.61
C ILE A 58 0.27 -5.29 -3.63
N ALA A 59 1.32 -4.56 -3.23
CA ALA A 59 2.68 -5.09 -3.22
C ALA A 59 2.88 -6.16 -2.13
N TRP A 60 2.22 -6.05 -0.99
CA TRP A 60 2.16 -7.09 0.03
C TRP A 60 1.47 -8.35 -0.52
N ASP A 61 0.30 -8.19 -1.14
CA ASP A 61 -0.45 -9.28 -1.77
C ASP A 61 0.30 -9.92 -2.94
N LYS A 62 1.25 -9.22 -3.57
CA LYS A 62 2.04 -9.77 -4.69
C LYS A 62 3.39 -10.32 -4.28
N THR A 63 3.99 -9.82 -3.21
CA THR A 63 5.38 -10.16 -2.85
C THR A 63 5.47 -10.99 -1.56
N GLY A 64 4.40 -10.98 -0.75
CA GLY A 64 4.34 -11.72 0.50
C GLY A 64 5.16 -11.09 1.64
N PRO A 65 5.49 -11.85 2.69
CA PRO A 65 6.08 -11.31 3.93
C PRO A 65 7.47 -10.71 3.74
N THR A 66 8.21 -11.10 2.70
CA THR A 66 9.51 -10.50 2.35
C THR A 66 9.38 -9.10 1.76
N PHE A 67 8.16 -8.62 1.47
CA PHE A 67 7.93 -7.26 1.04
C PHE A 67 8.45 -6.23 2.05
N LEU A 68 8.24 -6.46 3.35
CA LEU A 68 8.67 -5.53 4.41
C LEU A 68 10.19 -5.24 4.36
N PRO A 69 11.07 -6.27 4.43
CA PRO A 69 12.51 -6.02 4.36
C PRO A 69 12.96 -5.50 2.99
N LEU A 70 12.34 -5.95 1.88
CA LEU A 70 12.63 -5.41 0.54
C LEU A 70 12.24 -3.93 0.41
N ALA A 71 11.08 -3.52 0.93
CA ALA A 71 10.63 -2.14 0.94
C ALA A 71 11.53 -1.26 1.81
N ALA A 72 12.00 -1.77 2.95
CA ALA A 72 12.98 -1.08 3.79
C ALA A 72 14.30 -0.86 3.05
N LEU A 73 14.79 -1.88 2.32
CA LEU A 73 15.96 -1.73 1.45
C LEU A 73 15.73 -0.74 0.31
N SER A 74 14.52 -0.67 -0.26
CA SER A 74 14.19 0.30 -1.32
C SER A 74 14.23 1.73 -0.79
N LEU A 75 13.67 1.95 0.40
CA LEU A 75 13.75 3.25 1.06
C LEU A 75 15.21 3.62 1.37
N HIS A 76 15.99 2.67 1.88
CA HIS A 76 17.41 2.88 2.15
C HIS A 76 18.20 3.20 0.88
N LEU A 77 17.93 2.50 -0.22
CA LEU A 77 18.52 2.77 -1.53
C LEU A 77 18.19 4.19 -2.01
N VAL A 78 16.93 4.61 -1.92
CA VAL A 78 16.50 5.97 -2.30
C VAL A 78 17.19 7.03 -1.45
N LEU A 79 17.33 6.80 -0.13
CA LEU A 79 18.04 7.74 0.75
C LEU A 79 19.54 7.83 0.42
N VAL A 80 20.18 6.69 0.12
CA VAL A 80 21.58 6.66 -0.31
C VAL A 80 21.74 7.37 -1.66
N ALA A 81 20.86 7.11 -2.62
CA ALA A 81 20.85 7.79 -3.92
C ALA A 81 20.66 9.31 -3.78
N ALA A 82 19.70 9.75 -2.96
CA ALA A 82 19.48 11.16 -2.68
C ALA A 82 20.72 11.83 -2.05
N ARG A 83 21.39 11.13 -1.13
CA ARG A 83 22.65 11.62 -0.53
C ARG A 83 23.80 11.66 -1.53
N LEU A 84 23.87 10.75 -2.50
CA LEU A 84 24.88 10.78 -3.56
C LEU A 84 24.63 11.92 -4.56
N LEU A 85 23.37 12.22 -4.87
CA LEU A 85 22.99 13.26 -5.82
C LEU A 85 23.11 14.68 -5.24
N VAL A 86 22.84 14.85 -3.95
CA VAL A 86 22.81 16.18 -3.29
C VAL A 86 24.05 16.44 -2.43
N GLY A 87 24.74 15.38 -1.99
CA GLY A 87 25.85 15.47 -1.05
C GLY A 87 27.18 15.86 -1.70
N PRO A 88 28.13 16.40 -0.91
CA PRO A 88 29.48 16.66 -1.39
C PRO A 88 30.16 15.35 -1.80
N ALA A 89 30.92 15.38 -2.91
CA ALA A 89 31.61 14.22 -3.46
C ALA A 89 32.51 13.48 -2.43
N SER A 90 33.01 14.19 -1.42
CA SER A 90 33.78 13.62 -0.31
C SER A 90 33.00 12.61 0.56
N ARG A 91 31.67 12.66 0.60
CA ARG A 91 30.83 11.69 1.30
C ARG A 91 30.44 10.48 0.44
N ALA A 92 30.63 10.53 -0.88
CA ALA A 92 30.22 9.45 -1.77
C ALA A 92 30.93 8.13 -1.44
N LYS A 93 32.23 8.18 -1.09
CA LYS A 93 33.00 7.01 -0.66
C LYS A 93 32.43 6.32 0.58
N THR A 94 31.91 7.08 1.54
CA THR A 94 31.31 6.52 2.77
C THR A 94 29.99 5.77 2.51
N LEU A 95 29.38 5.98 1.34
CA LEU A 95 28.12 5.35 0.95
C LEU A 95 28.31 4.05 0.14
N GLY A 96 29.51 3.78 -0.35
CA GLY A 96 29.86 2.56 -1.09
C GLY A 96 29.46 1.27 -0.36
N PRO A 97 29.85 1.06 0.92
CA PRO A 97 29.48 -0.14 1.68
C PRO A 97 27.97 -0.35 1.82
N HIS A 98 27.18 0.73 1.87
CA HIS A 98 25.71 0.63 1.93
C HIS A 98 25.12 0.12 0.62
N LEU A 99 25.70 0.50 -0.53
CA LEU A 99 25.29 -0.02 -1.83
C LEU A 99 25.67 -1.50 -1.98
N VAL A 100 26.86 -1.90 -1.52
CA VAL A 100 27.28 -3.31 -1.50
C VAL A 100 26.34 -4.16 -0.63
N LEU A 101 25.93 -3.64 0.53
CA LEU A 101 24.95 -4.31 1.39
C LEU A 101 23.63 -4.53 0.64
N ILE A 102 23.11 -3.53 -0.07
CA ILE A 102 21.87 -3.66 -0.83
C ILE A 102 22.05 -4.66 -1.99
N GLU A 103 23.15 -4.57 -2.73
CA GLU A 103 23.50 -5.44 -3.85
C GLU A 103 23.55 -6.92 -3.47
N THR A 104 24.07 -7.22 -2.28
CA THR A 104 24.22 -8.60 -1.78
C THR A 104 22.98 -9.11 -1.04
N THR A 105 22.31 -8.25 -0.28
CA THR A 105 21.19 -8.66 0.59
C THR A 105 19.85 -8.69 -0.15
N SER A 106 19.63 -7.81 -1.13
CA SER A 106 18.35 -7.75 -1.85
C SER A 106 18.05 -9.01 -2.67
N PRO A 107 19.00 -9.64 -3.41
CA PRO A 107 18.72 -10.90 -4.10
C PRO A 107 18.45 -12.04 -3.13
N ALA A 108 19.16 -12.08 -2.00
CA ALA A 108 18.95 -13.10 -0.97
C ALA A 108 17.54 -13.02 -0.36
N LEU A 109 17.05 -11.80 -0.09
CA LEU A 109 15.66 -11.59 0.35
C LEU A 109 14.64 -11.91 -0.74
N GLY A 110 14.95 -11.59 -2.01
CA GLY A 110 14.13 -11.96 -3.15
C GLY A 110 13.97 -13.48 -3.27
N PHE A 111 15.08 -14.21 -3.15
CA PHE A 111 15.11 -15.68 -3.13
C PHE A 111 14.36 -16.25 -1.92
N LEU A 112 14.54 -15.70 -0.72
CA LEU A 112 13.81 -16.12 0.47
C LEU A 112 12.29 -15.97 0.28
N GLY A 113 11.84 -14.86 -0.31
CA GLY A 113 10.42 -14.67 -0.60
C GLY A 113 9.90 -15.61 -1.68
N THR A 114 10.77 -16.01 -2.62
CA THR A 114 10.46 -17.07 -3.59
C THR A 114 10.19 -18.40 -2.87
N LEU A 115 11.05 -18.79 -1.92
CA LEU A 115 10.87 -20.01 -1.13
C LEU A 115 9.60 -19.97 -0.29
N ILE A 116 9.30 -18.84 0.36
CA ILE A 116 8.09 -18.67 1.17
C ILE A 116 6.83 -18.72 0.29
N GLY A 117 6.85 -18.04 -0.86
CA GLY A 117 5.73 -18.05 -1.81
C GLY A 117 5.45 -19.45 -2.35
N LEU A 118 6.49 -20.20 -2.73
CA LEU A 118 6.37 -21.60 -3.16
C LEU A 118 5.88 -22.51 -2.03
N ALA A 119 6.41 -22.37 -0.81
CA ALA A 119 5.98 -23.16 0.34
C ALA A 119 4.51 -22.90 0.69
N SER A 120 4.07 -21.64 0.65
CA SER A 120 2.66 -21.27 0.85
C SER A 120 1.76 -21.80 -0.27
N ALA A 121 2.24 -21.77 -1.51
CA ALA A 121 1.50 -22.31 -2.65
C ALA A 121 1.27 -23.81 -2.49
N MET A 122 2.32 -24.56 -2.11
CA MET A 122 2.26 -26.00 -1.87
C MET A 122 1.40 -26.37 -0.66
N GLY A 123 1.48 -25.62 0.43
CA GLY A 123 0.65 -25.85 1.62
C GLY A 123 -0.83 -25.57 1.40
N GLY A 124 -1.18 -24.75 0.40
CA GLY A 124 -2.56 -24.43 0.02
C GLY A 124 -3.18 -25.34 -1.03
N ILE A 125 -2.47 -26.35 -1.52
CA ILE A 125 -3.00 -27.28 -2.54
C ILE A 125 -4.05 -28.19 -1.90
N ASP A 126 -5.30 -27.97 -2.27
CA ASP A 126 -6.41 -28.83 -1.90
C ASP A 126 -6.94 -29.56 -3.13
N LEU A 127 -6.42 -30.78 -3.36
CA LEU A 127 -6.84 -31.64 -4.47
C LEU A 127 -8.30 -32.08 -4.35
N ALA A 128 -8.91 -31.99 -3.16
CA ALA A 128 -10.33 -32.31 -2.98
C ALA A 128 -11.24 -31.24 -3.61
N LYS A 129 -10.75 -30.00 -3.81
CA LYS A 129 -11.45 -28.92 -4.51
C LYS A 129 -11.27 -28.94 -6.03
N GLY A 130 -10.67 -30.00 -6.57
CA GLY A 130 -10.45 -30.20 -7.99
C GLY A 130 -9.11 -29.65 -8.51
N LEU A 131 -8.63 -30.27 -9.59
CA LEU A 131 -7.33 -29.97 -10.21
C LEU A 131 -7.22 -28.51 -10.67
N GLU A 132 -8.32 -27.93 -11.17
CA GLU A 132 -8.34 -26.54 -11.64
C GLU A 132 -8.05 -25.56 -10.51
N THR A 133 -8.68 -25.72 -9.34
CA THR A 133 -8.44 -24.91 -8.14
C THR A 133 -7.01 -25.03 -7.64
N ALA A 134 -6.45 -26.26 -7.66
CA ALA A 134 -5.07 -26.51 -7.29
C ALA A 134 -4.08 -25.80 -8.24
N VAL A 135 -4.30 -25.88 -9.56
CA VAL A 135 -3.45 -25.24 -10.56
C VAL A 135 -3.52 -23.71 -10.44
N VAL A 136 -4.69 -23.12 -10.23
CA VAL A 136 -4.84 -21.68 -10.01
C VAL A 136 -4.08 -21.22 -8.76
N THR A 137 -4.18 -21.97 -7.66
CA THR A 137 -3.51 -21.66 -6.40
C THR A 137 -1.98 -21.76 -6.53
N LEU A 138 -1.50 -22.80 -7.20
CA LEU A 138 -0.09 -22.96 -7.56
C LEU A 138 0.40 -21.81 -8.43
N THR A 139 -0.33 -21.47 -9.49
CA THR A 139 0.06 -20.39 -10.42
C THR A 139 0.12 -19.04 -9.72
N ALA A 140 -0.85 -18.74 -8.85
CA ALA A 140 -0.85 -17.51 -8.06
C ALA A 140 0.36 -17.43 -7.11
N GLY A 141 0.64 -18.52 -6.38
CA GLY A 141 1.77 -18.57 -5.45
C GLY A 141 3.14 -18.58 -6.14
N THR A 142 3.27 -19.25 -7.30
CA THR A 142 4.46 -19.15 -8.16
C THR A 142 4.63 -17.74 -8.69
N GLY A 143 3.54 -17.06 -9.08
CA GLY A 143 3.58 -15.66 -9.47
C GLY A 143 4.14 -14.76 -8.36
N GLN A 144 3.66 -14.92 -7.14
CA GLN A 144 4.17 -14.16 -5.99
C GLN A 144 5.66 -14.43 -5.74
N ALA A 145 6.06 -15.70 -5.81
CA ALA A 145 7.43 -16.13 -5.62
C ALA A 145 8.38 -15.47 -6.64
N ILE A 146 7.98 -15.44 -7.92
CA ILE A 146 8.74 -14.80 -9.00
C ILE A 146 8.84 -13.28 -8.78
N TYR A 147 7.74 -12.61 -8.37
CA TYR A 147 7.75 -11.17 -8.12
C TYR A 147 8.75 -10.78 -7.03
N SER A 148 8.84 -11.56 -5.95
CA SER A 148 9.84 -11.33 -4.90
C SER A 148 11.27 -11.42 -5.42
N SER A 149 11.58 -12.43 -6.24
CA SER A 149 12.90 -12.58 -6.85
C SER A 149 13.26 -11.40 -7.76
N ILE A 150 12.34 -11.02 -8.65
CA ILE A 150 12.52 -9.89 -9.57
C ILE A 150 12.77 -8.60 -8.78
N TYR A 151 12.00 -8.35 -7.72
CA TYR A 151 12.16 -7.14 -6.91
C TYR A 151 13.56 -7.07 -6.29
N GLY A 152 14.04 -8.17 -5.71
CA GLY A 152 15.38 -8.25 -5.14
C GLY A 152 16.49 -8.03 -6.17
N VAL A 153 16.38 -8.65 -7.36
CA VAL A 153 17.37 -8.47 -8.44
C VAL A 153 17.39 -7.04 -8.96
N VAL A 154 16.22 -6.43 -9.17
CA VAL A 154 16.12 -5.05 -9.66
C VAL A 154 16.73 -4.06 -8.65
N GLN A 155 16.52 -4.27 -7.35
CA GLN A 155 17.17 -3.45 -6.32
C GLN A 155 18.70 -3.59 -6.35
N ALA A 156 19.21 -4.82 -6.50
CA ALA A 156 20.65 -5.04 -6.58
C ALA A 156 21.26 -4.37 -7.81
N LEU A 157 20.60 -4.49 -8.97
CA LEU A 157 21.03 -3.82 -10.20
C LEU A 157 21.03 -2.30 -10.06
N ALA A 158 20.02 -1.73 -9.40
CA ALA A 158 19.97 -0.29 -9.14
C ALA A 158 21.11 0.16 -8.19
N ALA A 159 21.40 -0.61 -7.14
CA ALA A 159 22.50 -0.34 -6.23
C ALA A 159 23.86 -0.43 -6.94
N TYR A 160 24.06 -1.47 -7.76
CA TYR A 160 25.25 -1.65 -8.60
C TYR A 160 25.42 -0.49 -9.58
N ALA A 161 24.35 -0.10 -10.30
CA ALA A 161 24.39 1.00 -11.24
C ALA A 161 24.78 2.34 -10.59
N LEU A 162 24.27 2.62 -9.37
CA LEU A 162 24.69 3.78 -8.60
C LEU A 162 26.15 3.69 -8.18
N ARG A 163 26.60 2.52 -7.71
CA ARG A 163 27.99 2.30 -7.28
C ARG A 163 28.96 2.54 -8.44
N PHE A 164 28.63 2.02 -9.61
CA PHE A 164 29.37 2.19 -10.86
C PHE A 164 29.37 3.64 -11.35
N ALA A 165 28.19 4.28 -11.42
CA ALA A 165 28.07 5.66 -11.90
C ALA A 165 28.89 6.66 -11.06
N PHE A 166 28.98 6.43 -9.76
CA PHE A 166 29.76 7.26 -8.83
C PHE A 166 31.20 6.77 -8.61
N HIS A 167 31.68 5.79 -9.40
CA HIS A 167 33.03 5.25 -9.35
C HIS A 167 33.46 4.77 -7.94
N LEU A 168 32.52 4.15 -7.22
CA LEU A 168 32.72 3.71 -5.83
C LEU A 168 33.36 2.31 -5.74
N ASP A 169 33.73 1.72 -6.88
CA ASP A 169 34.31 0.38 -6.98
C ASP A 169 35.78 0.29 -6.53
N GLY A 170 36.43 1.43 -6.25
CA GLY A 170 37.87 1.53 -6.07
C GLY A 170 38.46 1.19 -4.70
N GLU A 171 37.67 0.92 -3.65
CA GLU A 171 38.24 0.91 -2.28
C GLU A 171 37.60 -0.02 -1.24
N SER A 172 36.72 -0.95 -1.61
CA SER A 172 36.11 -1.87 -0.63
C SER A 172 36.14 -3.32 -1.08
N ALA A 173 37.35 -3.89 -1.06
CA ALA A 173 37.56 -5.29 -0.74
C ALA A 173 38.45 -5.32 0.52
N PRO A 174 37.94 -5.74 1.69
CA PRO A 174 38.77 -6.47 2.64
C PRO A 174 39.10 -7.87 2.09
#